data_AF-A0A3P9P312-F1
#
_entry.id   AF-A0A3P9P312-F1
#
_cell.length_a   1.000
_cell.length_b   1.000
_cell.length_c   1.000
_cell.angle_alpha   90.00
_cell.angle_beta   90.00
_cell.angle_gamma   90.00
#
_symmetry.space_group_name_H-M   'P 1'
#
loop_
_entity.id
_entity.type
_entity.pdbx_description
1 polymer ?
#
loop_
_entity_poly.entity_id
_entity_poly.type
_entity_poly.pdbx_seq_one_letter_code
_entity_poly.pdbx_strand_id
1 'polypeptide(L)'
;MHQKALLFVLLAAGLLCVGLVPTCRAQDQNQDEDADVEDDLDLDLDLAGTEDDDELDVDEEAPPAPKAPAAPKVTYKAPEPMGEHFFAESFDRGTLDGWVLSKAKKDDADEEIAKYDGKWAVEEMKDTKLPGDKGLVLKSRAKHHAISAPLLRPFTFDSMPLVIQYEVNFQSGIDCGGAYVKLLSETPGLDLDQFVDKTAYTIMFGPDKCGEDYKLHFIFRHKNPKTGQYEEKHAKKPDADLRSYFTDKKTHLYTLVVNADNSFEVLVDQTVVNSGNLLKDVTPPVNPPAEIEDPDDHKPEDWDERPKIQDPDAVKPEDWDEDAPAQIPDEVAVKPDGWLDDEAEYIGDPDAIKPDDWDEDMDGEWEAPQVPNPACESAPGCGPWKRPMIDNPSYKGKWKPPMVDNPNYQGIWKPRKIPNPDYFEDLQPFKMTPISALGLELWSMTSDIFFDDFFITNDRNTAERWAADSWGLKKAAEGAAEPGLAAQMLTAAEERPWLWIVYVLTVALPLVLIIVFCCTGKEKKTTTPAAEYKKTDEPQPDVKEEEEDEEEEDKAEEAKSSPGGLALSLTRFWSFPSSGTVTVWLIFLQLQRTRVMKKRLLLRKRRERRRPRQKR
;
A
#
# COMPACT_ATOMS: atom_id res chain seq x y z
N MET A 1 53.47 16.58 8.82
CA MET A 1 52.37 15.83 9.47
C MET A 1 50.99 16.32 9.05
N HIS A 2 50.74 17.64 8.94
CA HIS A 2 49.42 18.23 8.62
C HIS A 2 48.59 17.56 7.51
N GLN A 3 49.16 17.18 6.35
CA GLN A 3 48.39 16.52 5.28
C GLN A 3 47.67 15.24 5.73
N LYS A 4 48.27 14.41 6.61
CA LYS A 4 47.61 13.19 7.12
C LYS A 4 46.50 13.50 8.11
N ALA A 5 46.62 14.58 8.88
CA ALA A 5 45.55 15.04 9.78
C ALA A 5 44.36 15.60 8.97
N LEU A 6 44.63 16.39 7.92
CA LEU A 6 43.60 16.95 7.05
C LEU A 6 42.78 15.86 6.35
N LEU A 7 43.45 14.81 5.85
CA LEU A 7 42.77 13.66 5.24
C LEU A 7 41.91 12.88 6.24
N PHE A 8 42.38 12.71 7.49
CA PHE A 8 41.59 12.08 8.56
C PHE A 8 40.34 12.89 8.93
N VAL A 9 40.45 14.23 8.99
CA VAL A 9 39.29 15.11 9.24
C VAL A 9 38.28 15.04 8.10
N LEU A 10 38.74 14.97 6.84
CA LEU A 10 37.86 14.83 5.68
C LEU A 10 37.17 13.44 5.61
N LEU A 11 37.86 12.37 5.98
CA LEU A 11 37.26 11.03 6.10
C LEU A 11 36.25 10.95 7.26
N ALA A 12 36.57 11.55 8.41
CA ALA A 12 35.64 11.62 9.54
C ALA A 12 34.38 12.45 9.20
N ALA A 13 34.54 13.59 8.51
CA ALA A 13 33.42 14.36 8.00
C ALA A 13 32.60 13.57 6.97
N GLY A 14 33.26 12.79 6.10
CA GLY A 14 32.60 11.89 5.15
C GLY A 14 31.68 10.87 5.83
N LEU A 15 32.15 10.17 6.87
CA LEU A 15 31.30 9.27 7.65
C LEU A 15 30.16 10.00 8.37
N LEU A 16 30.42 11.20 8.93
CA LEU A 16 29.40 11.99 9.60
C LEU A 16 28.26 12.42 8.65
N CYS A 17 28.59 12.74 7.40
CA CYS A 17 27.62 13.08 6.35
C CYS A 17 26.81 11.88 5.83
N VAL A 18 27.30 10.65 5.97
CA VAL A 18 26.51 9.44 5.67
C VAL A 18 25.53 9.11 6.81
N GLY A 19 25.86 9.49 8.06
CA GLY A 19 24.99 9.33 9.22
C GLY A 19 23.84 10.34 9.34
N LEU A 20 23.74 11.34 8.45
CA LEU A 20 22.76 12.43 8.54
C LEU A 20 22.15 12.81 7.18
N VAL A 21 21.29 11.92 6.64
CA VAL A 21 20.30 12.26 5.59
C VAL A 21 18.93 11.78 6.09
N PRO A 22 17.88 12.62 6.08
CA PRO A 22 16.60 12.29 6.70
C PRO A 22 15.79 11.25 5.92
N THR A 23 14.97 10.50 6.64
CA THR A 23 14.06 9.48 6.13
C THR A 23 13.04 10.06 5.15
N CYS A 24 13.18 9.80 3.86
CA CYS A 24 12.17 10.08 2.84
C CYS A 24 11.83 8.80 2.06
N ARG A 25 10.54 8.45 2.02
CA ARG A 25 9.99 7.27 1.33
C ARG A 25 10.53 7.13 -0.09
N ALA A 26 11.15 5.98 -0.39
CA ALA A 26 11.30 5.50 -1.76
C ALA A 26 10.03 4.70 -2.12
N GLN A 27 9.34 5.15 -3.16
CA GLN A 27 8.13 4.54 -3.68
C GLN A 27 8.46 3.25 -4.43
N ASP A 28 7.92 2.12 -3.97
CA ASP A 28 8.21 0.82 -4.56
C ASP A 28 7.63 0.67 -5.98
N GLN A 29 8.26 -0.17 -6.80
CA GLN A 29 7.81 -0.48 -8.16
C GLN A 29 7.65 -1.99 -8.31
N ASN A 30 6.41 -2.46 -8.06
CA ASN A 30 6.01 -3.84 -8.33
C ASN A 30 6.51 -4.28 -9.71
N GLN A 31 7.25 -5.37 -9.73
CA GLN A 31 7.38 -6.22 -10.91
C GLN A 31 6.44 -7.41 -10.71
N ASP A 32 5.51 -7.57 -11.64
CA ASP A 32 4.67 -8.76 -11.70
C ASP A 32 5.57 -9.95 -12.09
N GLU A 33 5.68 -10.95 -11.21
CA GLU A 33 6.18 -12.28 -11.54
C GLU A 33 4.99 -13.25 -11.43
N ASP A 34 4.30 -13.42 -12.56
CA ASP A 34 3.27 -14.43 -12.72
C ASP A 34 3.95 -15.82 -12.66
N ALA A 35 3.49 -16.70 -11.77
CA ALA A 35 4.01 -18.06 -11.60
C ALA A 35 2.84 -19.05 -11.58
N ASP A 36 2.65 -19.73 -12.71
CA ASP A 36 1.65 -20.77 -12.85
C ASP A 36 2.02 -21.99 -12.00
N VAL A 37 1.03 -22.57 -11.32
CA VAL A 37 1.12 -23.86 -10.63
C VAL A 37 0.03 -24.73 -11.22
N GLU A 38 0.42 -25.77 -11.95
CA GLU A 38 -0.50 -26.80 -12.41
C GLU A 38 -0.72 -27.82 -11.28
N ASP A 39 -1.94 -28.36 -11.19
CA ASP A 39 -2.31 -29.40 -10.23
C ASP A 39 -1.69 -30.75 -10.62
N ASP A 40 -1.14 -31.47 -9.64
CA ASP A 40 -1.01 -32.94 -9.68
C ASP A 40 -1.64 -33.50 -8.40
N LEU A 41 -2.80 -34.14 -8.56
CA LEU A 41 -3.54 -34.83 -7.50
C LEU A 41 -3.48 -36.34 -7.77
N ASP A 42 -2.64 -37.06 -7.02
CA ASP A 42 -2.78 -38.51 -6.85
C ASP A 42 -3.17 -38.82 -5.40
N LEU A 43 -4.42 -39.24 -5.23
CA LEU A 43 -4.93 -39.86 -4.02
C LEU A 43 -5.04 -41.36 -4.27
N ASP A 44 -4.43 -42.16 -3.40
CA ASP A 44 -4.89 -43.54 -3.21
C ASP A 44 -4.88 -43.90 -1.72
N LEU A 45 -5.98 -44.49 -1.26
CA LEU A 45 -6.13 -45.09 0.05
C LEU A 45 -5.85 -46.60 -0.09
N ASP A 46 -5.19 -47.23 0.88
CA ASP A 46 -5.96 -48.15 1.73
C ASP A 46 -5.33 -48.61 3.06
N LEU A 47 -6.26 -48.90 3.99
CA LEU A 47 -6.29 -49.91 5.05
C LEU A 47 -5.06 -50.38 5.88
N ALA A 48 -5.30 -50.33 7.21
CA ALA A 48 -5.06 -51.37 8.23
C ALA A 48 -3.63 -51.74 8.73
N GLY A 49 -3.45 -51.56 10.05
CA GLY A 49 -3.31 -52.73 10.94
C GLY A 49 -2.09 -52.84 11.86
N THR A 50 -2.37 -53.25 13.12
CA THR A 50 -1.50 -54.01 14.07
C THR A 50 -0.10 -53.49 14.43
N GLU A 51 0.01 -53.05 15.70
CA GLU A 51 0.80 -53.69 16.79
C GLU A 51 2.30 -54.03 16.60
N ASP A 52 3.09 -53.54 17.56
CA ASP A 52 4.29 -54.10 18.21
C ASP A 52 5.50 -54.61 17.38
N ASP A 53 6.68 -54.02 17.59
CA ASP A 53 7.76 -54.68 18.36
C ASP A 53 8.90 -53.69 18.74
N ASP A 54 9.63 -53.99 19.82
CA ASP A 54 10.85 -53.28 20.27
C ASP A 54 12.12 -53.86 19.61
N GLU A 55 13.06 -53.02 19.15
CA GLU A 55 14.50 -53.34 19.34
C GLU A 55 15.39 -52.10 19.45
N LEU A 56 16.53 -52.26 20.15
CA LEU A 56 17.51 -51.22 20.45
C LEU A 56 18.70 -51.28 19.48
N ASP A 57 19.32 -50.15 19.17
CA ASP A 57 20.74 -50.16 18.79
C ASP A 57 21.51 -48.89 19.22
N VAL A 58 22.84 -49.00 19.26
CA VAL A 58 23.73 -48.30 20.20
C VAL A 58 24.36 -46.99 19.68
N ASP A 59 24.61 -46.08 20.62
CA ASP A 59 25.43 -44.85 20.61
C ASP A 59 26.43 -44.60 19.45
N GLU A 60 26.43 -43.37 18.92
CA GLU A 60 27.68 -42.59 18.80
C GLU A 60 27.43 -41.08 19.02
N GLU A 61 28.07 -40.49 20.04
CA GLU A 61 27.81 -39.10 20.48
C GLU A 61 28.80 -38.09 19.87
N ALA A 62 28.32 -37.20 18.99
CA ALA A 62 29.08 -36.08 18.46
C ALA A 62 28.79 -34.78 19.25
N PRO A 63 29.82 -34.03 19.72
CA PRO A 63 29.62 -32.91 20.63
C PRO A 63 28.96 -31.69 19.94
N PRO A 64 27.90 -31.10 20.51
CA PRO A 64 27.20 -29.98 19.91
C PRO A 64 28.03 -28.68 19.93
N ALA A 65 27.98 -27.94 18.82
CA ALA A 65 28.60 -26.63 18.71
C ALA A 65 28.03 -25.62 19.74
N PRO A 66 28.82 -24.63 20.20
CA PRO A 66 28.38 -23.71 21.25
C PRO A 66 27.20 -22.86 20.77
N LYS A 67 26.06 -23.01 21.47
CA LYS A 67 24.85 -22.22 21.20
C LYS A 67 25.15 -20.73 21.39
N ALA A 68 24.65 -19.91 20.46
CA ALA A 68 24.67 -18.46 20.58
C ALA A 68 23.99 -18.02 21.89
N PRO A 69 24.40 -16.90 22.51
CA PRO A 69 23.78 -16.42 23.74
C PRO A 69 22.30 -16.14 23.50
N ALA A 70 21.44 -16.76 24.33
CA ALA A 70 19.99 -16.60 24.20
C ALA A 70 19.59 -15.13 24.38
N ALA A 71 18.65 -14.66 23.54
CA ALA A 71 18.03 -13.36 23.71
C ALA A 71 17.44 -13.21 25.13
N PRO A 72 17.46 -12.01 25.72
CA PRO A 72 16.92 -11.79 27.06
C PRO A 72 15.43 -12.12 27.07
N LYS A 73 15.06 -13.20 27.77
CA LYS A 73 13.65 -13.56 27.96
C LYS A 73 12.99 -12.49 28.82
N VAL A 74 12.25 -11.60 28.18
CA VAL A 74 11.35 -10.66 28.87
C VAL A 74 10.32 -11.52 29.60
N THR A 75 10.34 -11.48 30.93
CA THR A 75 9.35 -12.17 31.75
C THR A 75 8.10 -11.31 31.77
N TYR A 76 7.08 -11.75 31.05
CA TYR A 76 5.77 -11.11 31.05
C TYR A 76 5.15 -11.08 32.46
N LYS A 77 4.39 -10.03 32.74
CA LYS A 77 3.60 -9.85 33.96
C LYS A 77 2.29 -9.19 33.57
N ALA A 78 1.18 -9.81 33.97
CA ALA A 78 -0.17 -9.26 33.92
C ALA A 78 -0.20 -7.75 34.27
N PRO A 79 -0.73 -6.88 33.39
CA PRO A 79 -0.90 -5.46 33.66
C PRO A 79 -1.92 -5.24 34.77
N GLU A 80 -1.66 -4.27 35.65
CA GLU A 80 -2.55 -3.93 36.77
C GLU A 80 -3.20 -2.56 36.51
N PRO A 81 -4.54 -2.43 36.50
CA PRO A 81 -5.20 -1.21 36.03
C PRO A 81 -5.07 -0.06 37.03
N MET A 82 -4.04 0.77 36.84
CA MET A 82 -3.69 1.90 37.70
C MET A 82 -4.50 3.17 37.40
N GLY A 83 -5.75 3.21 37.85
CA GLY A 83 -6.56 4.42 37.79
C GLY A 83 -8.07 4.15 37.84
N GLU A 84 -8.85 5.18 37.56
CA GLU A 84 -10.29 5.02 37.37
C GLU A 84 -10.56 4.36 36.00
N HIS A 85 -11.28 3.24 36.03
CA HIS A 85 -11.63 2.46 34.84
C HIS A 85 -13.02 1.88 34.99
N PHE A 86 -13.64 1.55 33.86
CA PHE A 86 -14.99 0.99 33.75
C PHE A 86 -14.95 -0.46 33.27
N PHE A 87 -13.91 -0.84 32.54
CA PHE A 87 -13.59 -2.20 32.11
C PHE A 87 -12.07 -2.35 31.98
N ALA A 88 -11.55 -3.52 32.33
CA ALA A 88 -10.15 -3.91 32.18
C ALA A 88 -10.08 -5.45 32.12
N GLU A 89 -9.63 -6.00 30.99
CA GLU A 89 -9.50 -7.44 30.77
C GLU A 89 -8.25 -7.72 29.91
N SER A 90 -7.38 -8.59 30.41
CA SER A 90 -6.12 -9.04 29.79
C SER A 90 -6.02 -10.58 29.72
N PHE A 91 -7.11 -11.30 30.04
CA PHE A 91 -7.27 -12.76 29.96
C PHE A 91 -6.19 -13.66 30.60
N ASP A 92 -5.19 -13.11 31.31
CA ASP A 92 -4.06 -13.79 31.97
C ASP A 92 -4.47 -15.02 32.81
N ARG A 93 -5.68 -14.96 33.38
CA ARG A 93 -6.30 -16.00 34.20
C ARG A 93 -6.52 -17.30 33.42
N GLY A 94 -6.58 -17.25 32.09
CA GLY A 94 -6.84 -18.40 31.22
C GLY A 94 -8.30 -18.86 31.20
N THR A 95 -9.23 -18.01 31.65
CA THR A 95 -10.66 -18.32 31.80
C THR A 95 -11.52 -17.21 31.22
N LEU A 96 -12.74 -17.54 30.78
CA LEU A 96 -13.74 -16.59 30.29
C LEU A 96 -14.61 -16.04 31.45
N ASP A 97 -14.02 -15.88 32.64
CA ASP A 97 -14.76 -15.54 33.87
C ASP A 97 -15.27 -14.09 33.86
N GLY A 98 -16.57 -13.92 33.60
CA GLY A 98 -17.23 -12.62 33.43
C GLY A 98 -17.75 -12.38 32.02
N TRP A 99 -17.36 -13.22 31.06
CA TRP A 99 -17.85 -13.17 29.68
C TRP A 99 -19.04 -14.12 29.48
N VAL A 100 -20.06 -13.62 28.80
CA VAL A 100 -21.33 -14.29 28.49
C VAL A 100 -21.38 -14.57 26.99
N LEU A 101 -21.43 -15.86 26.65
CA LEU A 101 -21.66 -16.32 25.28
C LEU A 101 -23.14 -16.20 24.93
N SER A 102 -23.46 -15.58 23.79
CA SER A 102 -24.85 -15.47 23.35
C SER A 102 -25.43 -16.85 23.05
N LYS A 103 -26.66 -17.06 23.48
CA LYS A 103 -27.48 -18.24 23.19
C LYS A 103 -28.60 -17.93 22.18
N ALA A 104 -28.58 -16.73 21.60
CA ALA A 104 -29.61 -16.24 20.71
C ALA A 104 -29.69 -17.04 19.40
N LYS A 105 -30.92 -17.14 18.89
CA LYS A 105 -31.21 -17.40 17.47
C LYS A 105 -31.51 -16.07 16.79
N LYS A 106 -31.21 -15.93 15.51
CA LYS A 106 -31.67 -14.80 14.69
C LYS A 106 -33.09 -15.08 14.18
N ASP A 107 -34.04 -14.16 14.43
CA ASP A 107 -35.47 -14.40 14.22
C ASP A 107 -35.89 -14.68 12.76
N ASP A 108 -35.09 -14.25 11.78
CA ASP A 108 -35.47 -14.19 10.35
C ASP A 108 -34.78 -15.24 9.45
N ALA A 109 -34.18 -16.29 10.01
CA ALA A 109 -33.42 -17.28 9.23
C ALA A 109 -33.51 -18.72 9.80
N ASP A 110 -33.25 -19.72 8.95
CA ASP A 110 -33.43 -21.15 9.27
C ASP A 110 -32.67 -21.60 10.52
N GLU A 111 -33.32 -22.47 11.32
CA GLU A 111 -32.85 -22.82 12.66
C GLU A 111 -31.44 -23.46 12.71
N GLU A 112 -30.92 -23.98 11.60
CA GLU A 112 -29.56 -24.53 11.50
C GLU A 112 -28.50 -23.50 11.13
N ILE A 113 -28.86 -22.46 10.36
CA ILE A 113 -27.93 -21.42 9.87
C ILE A 113 -27.80 -20.27 10.88
N ALA A 114 -28.86 -20.00 11.63
CA ALA A 114 -29.09 -18.74 12.33
C ALA A 114 -28.68 -18.72 13.83
N LYS A 115 -27.67 -19.51 14.21
CA LYS A 115 -27.14 -19.58 15.60
C LYS A 115 -25.78 -18.89 15.70
N TYR A 116 -25.52 -18.21 16.82
CA TYR A 116 -24.19 -17.74 17.20
C TYR A 116 -23.33 -18.91 17.72
N ASP A 117 -22.98 -19.85 16.83
CA ASP A 117 -22.32 -21.11 17.18
C ASP A 117 -20.77 -21.06 17.07
N GLY A 118 -20.23 -19.87 16.80
CA GLY A 118 -18.80 -19.62 16.74
C GLY A 118 -18.09 -19.82 18.08
N LYS A 119 -17.09 -20.70 18.09
CA LYS A 119 -16.29 -21.05 19.28
C LYS A 119 -15.19 -20.02 19.57
N TRP A 120 -15.10 -19.65 20.84
CA TRP A 120 -14.02 -18.87 21.43
C TRP A 120 -13.11 -19.75 22.29
N ALA A 121 -11.84 -19.36 22.42
CA ALA A 121 -10.87 -19.95 23.35
C ALA A 121 -10.06 -18.85 24.02
N VAL A 122 -9.41 -19.15 25.16
CA VAL A 122 -8.36 -18.31 25.75
C VAL A 122 -7.04 -19.07 25.62
N GLU A 123 -6.15 -18.58 24.78
CA GLU A 123 -4.90 -19.25 24.42
C GLU A 123 -3.79 -18.22 24.15
N GLU A 124 -2.53 -18.68 24.15
CA GLU A 124 -1.38 -17.85 23.77
C GLU A 124 -1.32 -17.74 22.22
N MET A 125 -0.76 -16.64 21.69
CA MET A 125 -0.57 -16.50 20.24
C MET A 125 0.28 -17.64 19.68
N LYS A 126 -0.09 -18.19 18.50
CA LYS A 126 0.66 -19.25 17.78
C LYS A 126 2.14 -18.93 17.64
N ASP A 127 2.45 -17.65 17.44
CA ASP A 127 3.78 -17.11 17.19
C ASP A 127 4.31 -16.32 18.41
N THR A 128 3.83 -16.59 19.64
CA THR A 128 4.11 -15.75 20.82
C THR A 128 5.60 -15.46 21.03
N LYS A 129 5.90 -14.18 21.29
CA LYS A 129 7.23 -13.69 21.71
C LYS A 129 7.30 -13.40 23.22
N LEU A 130 6.15 -13.47 23.92
CA LEU A 130 6.01 -13.31 25.36
C LEU A 130 5.23 -14.51 25.94
N PRO A 131 5.90 -15.55 26.47
CA PRO A 131 5.21 -16.73 27.00
C PRO A 131 4.40 -16.37 28.26
N GLY A 132 3.16 -16.87 28.33
CA GLY A 132 2.20 -16.56 29.38
C GLY A 132 1.24 -15.40 29.07
N ASP A 133 1.48 -14.66 27.98
CA ASP A 133 0.56 -13.67 27.39
C ASP A 133 -0.58 -14.39 26.66
N LYS A 134 -1.84 -14.12 27.03
CA LYS A 134 -3.03 -14.87 26.59
C LYS A 134 -4.15 -13.92 26.23
N GLY A 135 -4.80 -14.20 25.11
CA GLY A 135 -5.95 -13.42 24.63
C GLY A 135 -7.15 -14.29 24.29
N LEU A 136 -8.25 -13.63 23.98
CA LEU A 136 -9.49 -14.21 23.48
C LEU A 136 -9.35 -14.50 21.98
N VAL A 137 -9.42 -15.76 21.58
CA VAL A 137 -9.22 -16.17 20.18
C VAL A 137 -10.52 -16.71 19.55
N LEU A 138 -10.84 -16.15 18.39
CA LEU A 138 -11.94 -16.58 17.52
C LEU A 138 -11.50 -17.81 16.72
N LYS A 139 -11.98 -19.01 17.09
CA LYS A 139 -11.45 -20.27 16.53
C LYS A 139 -12.21 -20.81 15.30
N SER A 140 -13.42 -20.34 15.03
CA SER A 140 -14.29 -20.97 14.01
C SER A 140 -14.30 -20.20 12.68
N ARG A 141 -14.18 -20.92 11.56
CA ARG A 141 -14.23 -20.34 10.21
C ARG A 141 -15.67 -20.17 9.72
N ALA A 142 -15.96 -19.09 9.01
CA ALA A 142 -17.22 -18.79 8.31
C ALA A 142 -18.47 -18.81 9.21
N LYS A 143 -18.33 -18.35 10.47
CA LYS A 143 -19.39 -18.42 11.50
C LYS A 143 -19.60 -17.11 12.23
N HIS A 144 -20.82 -16.92 12.71
CA HIS A 144 -21.19 -15.82 13.60
C HIS A 144 -20.76 -16.12 15.04
N HIS A 145 -20.03 -15.20 15.65
CA HIS A 145 -19.53 -15.26 17.01
C HIS A 145 -20.13 -14.11 17.81
N ALA A 146 -20.77 -14.41 18.94
CA ALA A 146 -21.28 -13.39 19.86
C ALA A 146 -20.89 -13.69 21.31
N ILE A 147 -20.13 -12.79 21.92
CA ILE A 147 -19.74 -12.84 23.33
C ILE A 147 -19.76 -11.41 23.89
N SER A 148 -20.08 -11.25 25.17
CA SER A 148 -20.16 -9.93 25.82
C SER A 148 -19.81 -9.98 27.30
N ALA A 149 -19.37 -8.86 27.87
CA ALA A 149 -19.04 -8.72 29.28
C ALA A 149 -19.64 -7.42 29.85
N PRO A 150 -20.23 -7.44 31.05
CA PRO A 150 -20.74 -6.24 31.70
C PRO A 150 -19.58 -5.33 32.15
N LEU A 151 -19.80 -4.01 32.10
CA LEU A 151 -18.88 -3.04 32.72
C LEU A 151 -18.99 -3.12 34.25
N LEU A 152 -17.91 -2.75 34.95
CA LEU A 152 -17.88 -2.65 36.43
C LEU A 152 -18.92 -1.66 36.97
N ARG A 153 -19.26 -0.65 36.14
CA ARG A 153 -20.30 0.36 36.36
C ARG A 153 -20.68 0.97 34.99
N PRO A 154 -21.91 1.44 34.76
CA PRO A 154 -22.27 2.11 33.51
C PRO A 154 -21.41 3.35 33.24
N PHE A 155 -21.07 3.60 31.98
CA PHE A 155 -20.42 4.84 31.52
C PHE A 155 -21.47 5.84 31.03
N THR A 156 -21.49 7.05 31.59
CA THR A 156 -22.43 8.12 31.22
C THR A 156 -21.73 9.26 30.48
N PHE A 157 -22.29 9.68 29.35
CA PHE A 157 -21.76 10.78 28.55
C PHE A 157 -22.23 12.15 29.06
N ASP A 158 -21.49 12.75 30.00
CA ASP A 158 -21.87 14.02 30.63
C ASP A 158 -20.85 15.16 30.37
N SER A 159 -19.58 14.91 30.70
CA SER A 159 -18.49 15.89 30.81
C SER A 159 -17.10 15.26 30.76
N MET A 160 -16.96 14.01 31.21
CA MET A 160 -15.74 13.21 31.06
C MET A 160 -15.60 12.67 29.64
N PRO A 161 -14.40 12.60 29.04
CA PRO A 161 -14.20 11.93 27.76
C PRO A 161 -14.33 10.40 27.92
N LEU A 162 -14.54 9.71 26.82
CA LEU A 162 -14.52 8.25 26.74
C LEU A 162 -13.24 7.80 26.01
N VAL A 163 -12.44 6.96 26.64
CA VAL A 163 -11.29 6.29 26.02
C VAL A 163 -11.52 4.78 26.04
N ILE A 164 -11.43 4.16 24.87
CA ILE A 164 -11.52 2.70 24.69
C ILE A 164 -10.25 2.24 23.99
N GLN A 165 -9.65 1.17 24.50
CA GLN A 165 -8.50 0.50 23.90
C GLN A 165 -8.71 -1.00 23.89
N TYR A 166 -8.17 -1.66 22.87
CA TYR A 166 -7.98 -3.10 22.82
C TYR A 166 -6.99 -3.46 21.70
N GLU A 167 -6.43 -4.66 21.78
CA GLU A 167 -5.46 -5.19 20.83
C GLU A 167 -6.12 -6.21 19.90
N VAL A 168 -5.68 -6.26 18.64
CA VAL A 168 -6.09 -7.27 17.65
C VAL A 168 -4.87 -7.79 16.90
N ASN A 169 -4.74 -9.11 16.77
CA ASN A 169 -3.81 -9.76 15.84
C ASN A 169 -4.55 -10.72 14.90
N PHE A 170 -4.35 -10.54 13.60
CA PHE A 170 -4.84 -11.44 12.55
C PHE A 170 -3.79 -12.53 12.25
N GLN A 171 -3.62 -13.50 13.16
CA GLN A 171 -2.51 -14.47 13.12
C GLN A 171 -2.39 -15.23 11.79
N SER A 172 -3.53 -15.63 11.22
CA SER A 172 -3.60 -16.35 9.95
C SER A 172 -3.62 -15.42 8.72
N GLY A 173 -3.67 -14.10 8.93
CA GLY A 173 -4.24 -13.13 7.99
C GLY A 173 -5.77 -13.11 8.04
N ILE A 174 -6.38 -12.14 7.37
CA ILE A 174 -7.84 -11.99 7.26
C ILE A 174 -8.25 -11.64 5.83
N ASP A 175 -9.23 -12.37 5.27
CA ASP A 175 -9.74 -12.15 3.91
C ASP A 175 -11.01 -11.31 3.89
N CYS A 176 -12.00 -11.74 4.67
CA CYS A 176 -13.23 -11.01 4.93
C CYS A 176 -13.75 -11.36 6.34
N GLY A 177 -13.91 -10.34 7.18
CA GLY A 177 -14.38 -10.45 8.55
C GLY A 177 -14.15 -9.17 9.37
N GLY A 178 -14.95 -9.03 10.42
CA GLY A 178 -14.83 -7.92 11.38
C GLY A 178 -13.99 -8.31 12.61
N ALA A 179 -13.37 -7.31 13.24
CA ALA A 179 -12.74 -7.41 14.55
C ALA A 179 -13.02 -6.16 15.41
N TYR A 180 -14.25 -5.65 15.33
CA TYR A 180 -14.75 -4.48 16.05
C TYR A 180 -15.45 -4.82 17.38
N VAL A 181 -15.40 -3.89 18.33
CA VAL A 181 -16.22 -3.90 19.55
C VAL A 181 -17.54 -3.14 19.35
N LYS A 182 -18.61 -3.63 19.96
CA LYS A 182 -19.88 -2.90 20.17
C LYS A 182 -20.03 -2.59 21.66
N LEU A 183 -20.28 -1.32 21.99
CA LEU A 183 -20.55 -0.87 23.35
C LEU A 183 -22.06 -0.81 23.55
N LEU A 184 -22.61 -1.75 24.31
CA LEU A 184 -24.04 -2.01 24.44
C LEU A 184 -24.71 -0.94 25.32
N SER A 185 -25.83 -0.40 24.85
CA SER A 185 -26.52 0.69 25.52
C SER A 185 -27.21 0.23 26.81
N GLU A 186 -27.10 1.03 27.86
CA GLU A 186 -27.85 0.83 29.10
C GLU A 186 -29.36 0.91 28.81
N THR A 187 -30.01 -0.25 28.87
CA THR A 187 -31.45 -0.40 28.66
C THR A 187 -32.02 -1.40 29.67
N PRO A 188 -33.24 -1.17 30.20
CA PRO A 188 -33.82 -2.01 31.26
C PRO A 188 -34.23 -3.42 30.82
N GLY A 189 -33.92 -3.81 29.57
CA GLY A 189 -34.12 -5.14 29.00
C GLY A 189 -32.89 -5.69 28.29
N LEU A 190 -31.68 -5.20 28.63
CA LEU A 190 -30.43 -5.74 28.11
C LEU A 190 -30.16 -7.12 28.72
N ASP A 191 -30.37 -8.18 27.94
CA ASP A 191 -29.98 -9.54 28.26
C ASP A 191 -28.73 -9.94 27.44
N LEU A 192 -27.64 -10.27 28.13
CA LEU A 192 -26.38 -10.67 27.51
C LEU A 192 -26.42 -12.09 26.93
N ASP A 193 -27.31 -12.95 27.44
CA ASP A 193 -27.58 -14.28 26.85
C ASP A 193 -28.32 -14.19 25.51
N GLN A 194 -28.92 -13.02 25.20
CA GLN A 194 -29.67 -12.75 23.97
C GLN A 194 -29.01 -11.67 23.10
N PHE A 195 -27.68 -11.57 23.12
CA PHE A 195 -26.93 -10.63 22.29
C PHE A 195 -26.98 -11.02 20.80
N VAL A 196 -27.45 -10.11 19.95
CA VAL A 196 -27.67 -10.27 18.49
C VAL A 196 -27.22 -9.03 17.71
N ASP A 197 -27.17 -9.14 16.39
CA ASP A 197 -26.91 -8.01 15.48
C ASP A 197 -27.82 -6.79 15.71
N LYS A 198 -29.11 -7.02 15.99
CA LYS A 198 -30.12 -6.00 16.30
C LYS A 198 -30.02 -5.40 17.73
N THR A 199 -29.15 -5.90 18.62
CA THR A 199 -29.07 -5.42 20.01
C THR A 199 -28.66 -3.94 20.07
N ALA A 200 -29.32 -3.15 20.92
CA ALA A 200 -29.05 -1.72 21.04
C ALA A 200 -27.63 -1.44 21.57
N TYR A 201 -26.80 -0.84 20.71
CA TYR A 201 -25.47 -0.36 21.04
C TYR A 201 -25.38 1.17 20.91
N THR A 202 -24.47 1.80 21.64
CA THR A 202 -24.20 3.25 21.58
C THR A 202 -23.09 3.55 20.58
N ILE A 203 -21.98 2.81 20.64
CA ILE A 203 -20.80 2.95 19.76
C ILE A 203 -20.39 1.59 19.21
N MET A 204 -20.01 1.53 17.94
CA MET A 204 -19.24 0.44 17.34
C MET A 204 -17.89 0.99 16.88
N PHE A 205 -16.80 0.32 17.25
CA PHE A 205 -15.44 0.77 16.97
C PHE A 205 -14.53 -0.41 16.61
N GLY A 206 -13.72 -0.28 15.56
CA GLY A 206 -12.62 -1.21 15.29
C GLY A 206 -12.40 -1.62 13.83
N PRO A 207 -11.37 -2.44 13.57
CA PRO A 207 -11.02 -2.90 12.23
C PRO A 207 -12.07 -3.83 11.63
N ASP A 208 -12.29 -3.69 10.33
CA ASP A 208 -13.14 -4.53 9.49
C ASP A 208 -12.56 -4.59 8.07
N LYS A 209 -12.53 -5.78 7.48
CA LYS A 209 -12.04 -5.97 6.11
C LYS A 209 -13.00 -6.86 5.35
N CYS A 210 -13.26 -6.54 4.08
CA CYS A 210 -13.71 -7.56 3.14
C CYS A 210 -13.09 -7.37 1.76
N GLY A 211 -12.32 -8.37 1.31
CA GLY A 211 -11.59 -8.30 0.04
C GLY A 211 -10.54 -7.18 0.05
N GLU A 212 -10.72 -6.18 -0.80
CA GLU A 212 -9.85 -4.99 -0.87
C GLU A 212 -10.36 -3.79 -0.06
N ASP A 213 -11.54 -3.86 0.56
CA ASP A 213 -12.09 -2.76 1.35
C ASP A 213 -11.67 -2.88 2.83
N TYR A 214 -10.55 -2.22 3.16
CA TYR A 214 -10.04 -2.06 4.52
C TYR A 214 -10.75 -0.89 5.20
N LYS A 215 -11.38 -1.14 6.35
CA LYS A 215 -12.09 -0.14 7.15
C LYS A 215 -11.62 -0.14 8.60
N LEU A 216 -11.68 1.04 9.21
CA LEU A 216 -11.65 1.21 10.65
C LEU A 216 -12.97 1.90 11.01
N HIS A 217 -13.94 1.14 11.49
CA HIS A 217 -15.25 1.66 11.86
C HIS A 217 -15.12 2.53 13.10
N PHE A 218 -15.75 3.70 13.05
CA PHE A 218 -16.25 4.40 14.23
C PHE A 218 -17.67 4.84 13.89
N ILE A 219 -18.64 4.24 14.56
CA ILE A 219 -20.08 4.45 14.34
C ILE A 219 -20.69 4.73 15.70
N PHE A 220 -21.56 5.74 15.80
CA PHE A 220 -22.37 5.96 16.99
C PHE A 220 -23.84 6.12 16.65
N ARG A 221 -24.71 5.73 17.58
CA ARG A 221 -26.17 5.76 17.41
C ARG A 221 -26.75 7.01 18.05
N HIS A 222 -26.93 8.04 17.24
CA HIS A 222 -27.52 9.31 17.67
C HIS A 222 -29.05 9.17 17.75
N LYS A 223 -29.65 9.73 18.81
CA LYS A 223 -31.10 9.73 19.00
C LYS A 223 -31.69 11.05 18.49
N ASN A 224 -32.45 10.98 17.41
CA ASN A 224 -33.14 12.14 16.84
C ASN A 224 -34.07 12.79 17.89
N PRO A 225 -33.90 14.08 18.22
CA PRO A 225 -34.65 14.74 19.30
C PRO A 225 -36.12 15.04 18.92
N LYS A 226 -36.48 15.04 17.64
CA LYS A 226 -37.87 15.18 17.16
C LYS A 226 -38.62 13.85 17.14
N THR A 227 -38.05 12.83 16.50
CA THR A 227 -38.75 11.55 16.25
C THR A 227 -38.51 10.51 17.35
N GLY A 228 -37.48 10.70 18.18
CA GLY A 228 -37.06 9.74 19.21
C GLY A 228 -36.37 8.48 18.67
N GLN A 229 -36.25 8.33 17.35
CA GLN A 229 -35.61 7.21 16.68
C GLN A 229 -34.08 7.28 16.78
N TYR A 230 -33.40 6.14 16.72
CA TYR A 230 -31.95 6.06 16.66
C TYR A 230 -31.48 5.91 15.21
N GLU A 231 -30.46 6.67 14.83
CA GLU A 231 -29.84 6.66 13.51
C GLU A 231 -28.33 6.41 13.66
N GLU A 232 -27.76 5.58 12.79
CA GLU A 232 -26.33 5.25 12.79
C GLU A 232 -25.54 6.34 12.04
N LYS A 233 -24.57 6.94 12.74
CA LYS A 233 -23.71 8.00 12.23
C LYS A 233 -22.30 7.44 12.08
N HIS A 234 -21.85 7.21 10.84
CA HIS A 234 -20.54 6.65 10.55
C HIS A 234 -19.52 7.78 10.41
N ALA A 235 -18.38 7.70 11.08
CA ALA A 235 -17.27 8.62 10.83
C ALA A 235 -16.74 8.47 9.40
N LYS A 236 -16.22 9.55 8.82
CA LYS A 236 -15.49 9.51 7.55
C LYS A 236 -14.31 8.54 7.63
N LYS A 237 -14.05 7.79 6.56
CA LYS A 237 -12.85 6.94 6.45
C LYS A 237 -11.58 7.79 6.65
N PRO A 238 -10.53 7.26 7.31
CA PRO A 238 -9.24 7.94 7.39
C PRO A 238 -8.55 8.03 6.02
N ASP A 239 -7.74 9.07 5.82
CA ASP A 239 -6.85 9.22 4.66
C ASP A 239 -5.56 8.36 4.77
N ALA A 240 -5.35 7.69 5.92
CA ALA A 240 -4.22 6.81 6.17
C ALA A 240 -4.39 5.46 5.46
N ASP A 241 -3.31 4.92 4.90
CA ASP A 241 -3.29 3.55 4.39
C ASP A 241 -3.37 2.56 5.56
N LEU A 242 -4.48 1.83 5.65
CA LEU A 242 -4.73 0.84 6.69
C LEU A 242 -4.21 -0.56 6.34
N ARG A 243 -3.77 -0.81 5.10
CA ARG A 243 -3.54 -2.17 4.57
C ARG A 243 -2.55 -2.98 5.39
N SER A 244 -1.49 -2.36 5.91
CA SER A 244 -0.46 -3.04 6.72
C SER A 244 -1.06 -3.78 7.91
N TYR A 245 -1.95 -3.12 8.66
CA TYR A 245 -2.53 -3.58 9.94
C TYR A 245 -3.44 -4.82 9.82
N PHE A 246 -3.69 -5.29 8.60
CA PHE A 246 -4.49 -6.50 8.29
C PHE A 246 -3.67 -7.58 7.57
N THR A 247 -2.37 -7.35 7.31
CA THR A 247 -1.55 -8.20 6.42
C THR A 247 -0.16 -8.56 6.95
N ASP A 248 0.39 -7.82 7.91
CA ASP A 248 1.70 -8.13 8.51
C ASP A 248 1.67 -9.20 9.63
N LYS A 249 0.46 -9.57 10.07
CA LYS A 249 0.18 -10.57 11.13
C LYS A 249 0.70 -10.18 12.52
N LYS A 250 0.84 -8.88 12.79
CA LYS A 250 1.28 -8.35 14.09
C LYS A 250 0.13 -7.94 14.98
N THR A 251 0.44 -7.68 16.25
CA THR A 251 -0.53 -7.22 17.25
C THR A 251 -0.64 -5.70 17.22
N HIS A 252 -1.80 -5.19 16.80
CA HIS A 252 -2.06 -3.76 16.70
C HIS A 252 -3.01 -3.28 17.79
N LEU A 253 -2.67 -2.12 18.36
CA LEU A 253 -3.44 -1.47 19.41
C LEU A 253 -4.42 -0.48 18.79
N TYR A 254 -5.72 -0.72 18.93
CA TYR A 254 -6.79 0.16 18.46
C TYR A 254 -7.31 1.01 19.62
N THR A 255 -7.21 2.34 19.47
CA THR A 255 -7.64 3.32 20.49
C THR A 255 -8.66 4.28 19.90
N LEU A 256 -9.78 4.47 20.60
CA LEU A 256 -10.77 5.51 20.35
C LEU A 256 -10.81 6.47 21.53
N VAL A 257 -10.65 7.77 21.26
CA VAL A 257 -10.86 8.86 22.22
C VAL A 257 -12.03 9.71 21.71
N VAL A 258 -13.07 9.87 22.52
CA VAL A 258 -14.21 10.78 22.24
C VAL A 258 -14.31 11.81 23.35
N ASN A 259 -14.20 13.08 23.00
CA ASN A 259 -14.13 14.20 23.94
C ASN A 259 -15.48 14.91 24.09
N ALA A 260 -15.70 15.51 25.27
CA ALA A 260 -16.94 16.22 25.60
C ALA A 260 -17.17 17.54 24.81
N ASP A 261 -16.21 17.98 24.00
CA ASP A 261 -16.34 19.08 23.03
C ASP A 261 -16.87 18.62 21.65
N ASN A 262 -17.26 17.34 21.54
CA ASN A 262 -17.63 16.63 20.33
C ASN A 262 -16.45 16.35 19.35
N SER A 263 -15.18 16.54 19.75
CA SER A 263 -14.05 16.02 18.97
C SER A 263 -13.84 14.53 19.21
N PHE A 264 -13.26 13.84 18.23
CA PHE A 264 -12.81 12.45 18.36
C PHE A 264 -11.43 12.26 17.72
N GLU A 265 -10.64 11.37 18.29
CA GLU A 265 -9.37 10.87 17.75
C GLU A 265 -9.42 9.35 17.70
N VAL A 266 -8.99 8.78 16.58
CA VAL A 266 -8.75 7.35 16.43
C VAL A 266 -7.26 7.15 16.24
N LEU A 267 -6.66 6.34 17.11
CA LEU A 267 -5.25 6.00 17.06
C LEU A 267 -5.09 4.49 16.81
N VAL A 268 -4.15 4.14 15.94
CA VAL A 268 -3.66 2.77 15.76
C VAL A 268 -2.18 2.80 16.11
N ASP A 269 -1.70 1.86 16.92
CA ASP A 269 -0.30 1.81 17.35
C ASP A 269 0.18 3.13 18.01
N GLN A 270 -0.69 3.75 18.83
CA GLN A 270 -0.53 5.09 19.42
C GLN A 270 -0.37 6.25 18.42
N THR A 271 -0.53 6.00 17.12
CA THR A 271 -0.44 7.00 16.05
C THR A 271 -1.85 7.41 15.61
N VAL A 272 -2.16 8.71 15.60
CA VAL A 272 -3.47 9.23 15.15
C VAL A 272 -3.64 8.92 13.66
N VAL A 273 -4.62 8.07 13.31
CA VAL A 273 -4.98 7.72 11.92
C VAL A 273 -6.24 8.44 11.44
N ASN A 274 -7.13 8.84 12.36
CA ASN A 274 -8.32 9.63 12.06
C ASN A 274 -8.55 10.66 13.17
N SER A 275 -9.06 11.85 12.82
CA SER A 275 -9.49 12.87 13.78
C SER A 275 -10.54 13.78 13.16
N GLY A 276 -11.52 14.17 13.95
CA GLY A 276 -12.64 14.98 13.45
C GLY A 276 -13.61 15.44 14.53
N ASN A 277 -14.76 15.94 14.11
CA ASN A 277 -15.83 16.36 15.01
C ASN A 277 -17.15 15.64 14.68
N LEU A 278 -17.86 15.16 15.71
CA LEU A 278 -19.11 14.38 15.59
C LEU A 278 -20.22 15.12 14.82
N LEU A 279 -20.17 16.47 14.71
CA LEU A 279 -21.14 17.27 13.95
C LEU A 279 -20.84 17.37 12.45
N LYS A 280 -19.58 17.18 12.03
CA LYS A 280 -19.08 17.54 10.68
C LYS A 280 -18.41 16.40 9.92
N ASP A 281 -17.86 15.44 10.64
CA ASP A 281 -16.99 14.39 10.10
C ASP A 281 -17.65 13.02 10.12
N VAL A 282 -18.98 13.03 10.00
CA VAL A 282 -19.86 11.87 10.04
C VAL A 282 -20.85 11.89 8.89
N THR A 283 -21.25 10.71 8.44
CA THR A 283 -22.21 10.47 7.36
C THR A 283 -23.22 9.41 7.82
N PRO A 284 -24.54 9.67 7.76
CA PRO A 284 -25.17 10.97 7.53
C PRO A 284 -24.76 12.00 8.61
N PRO A 285 -24.90 13.33 8.36
CA PRO A 285 -24.61 14.33 9.38
C PRO A 285 -25.56 14.19 10.59
N VAL A 286 -25.12 14.56 11.80
CA VAL A 286 -26.00 14.57 12.99
C VAL A 286 -27.21 15.47 12.77
N ASN A 287 -26.94 16.75 12.45
CA ASN A 287 -27.98 17.71 12.12
C ASN A 287 -28.33 17.58 10.63
N PRO A 288 -29.58 17.24 10.27
CA PRO A 288 -30.01 17.22 8.87
C PRO A 288 -29.95 18.63 8.27
N PRO A 289 -29.87 18.77 6.93
CA PRO A 289 -29.80 20.08 6.30
C PRO A 289 -31.10 20.86 6.52
N ALA A 290 -31.00 22.18 6.75
CA ALA A 290 -32.15 23.06 6.97
C ALA A 290 -33.03 23.24 5.72
N GLU A 291 -32.47 23.01 4.54
CA GLU A 291 -33.15 23.00 3.25
C GLU A 291 -32.96 21.62 2.60
N ILE A 292 -34.02 21.07 2.01
CA ILE A 292 -33.98 19.90 1.13
C ILE A 292 -34.42 20.29 -0.28
N GLU A 293 -34.02 19.50 -1.27
CA GLU A 293 -34.54 19.62 -2.64
C GLU A 293 -36.00 19.13 -2.66
N ASP A 294 -36.87 19.86 -3.35
CA ASP A 294 -38.33 19.66 -3.40
C ASP A 294 -38.66 18.40 -4.21
N PRO A 295 -39.22 17.33 -3.60
CA PRO A 295 -39.47 16.07 -4.30
C PRO A 295 -40.63 16.15 -5.30
N ASP A 296 -41.52 17.14 -5.15
CA ASP A 296 -42.65 17.38 -6.04
C ASP A 296 -42.30 18.33 -7.20
N ASP A 297 -41.10 18.94 -7.18
CA ASP A 297 -40.58 19.76 -8.27
C ASP A 297 -39.88 18.89 -9.32
N HIS A 298 -40.18 19.13 -10.59
CA HIS A 298 -39.75 18.29 -11.70
C HIS A 298 -39.23 19.14 -12.85
N LYS A 299 -38.20 18.65 -13.55
CA LYS A 299 -37.57 19.35 -14.66
C LYS A 299 -38.61 19.70 -15.76
N PRO A 300 -38.78 20.99 -16.12
CA PRO A 300 -39.64 21.38 -17.24
C PRO A 300 -39.13 20.83 -18.58
N GLU A 301 -40.05 20.47 -19.48
CA GLU A 301 -39.72 19.94 -20.82
C GLU A 301 -38.98 20.95 -21.71
N ASP A 302 -39.19 22.25 -21.48
CA ASP A 302 -38.53 23.35 -22.17
C ASP A 302 -37.13 23.71 -21.60
N TRP A 303 -36.71 23.06 -20.52
CA TRP A 303 -35.40 23.31 -19.91
C TRP A 303 -34.26 22.58 -20.66
N ASP A 304 -33.56 23.32 -21.51
CA ASP A 304 -32.41 22.80 -22.25
C ASP A 304 -31.10 22.86 -21.44
N GLU A 305 -30.59 21.69 -21.09
CA GLU A 305 -29.33 21.48 -20.36
C GLU A 305 -28.14 21.24 -21.29
N ARG A 306 -28.33 21.24 -22.61
CA ARG A 306 -27.25 21.00 -23.58
C ARG A 306 -26.44 22.30 -23.73
N PRO A 307 -25.19 22.39 -23.26
CA PRO A 307 -24.39 23.62 -23.38
C PRO A 307 -24.01 23.91 -24.83
N LYS A 308 -23.97 22.87 -25.68
CA LYS A 308 -23.72 22.95 -27.11
C LYS A 308 -24.77 22.16 -27.88
N ILE A 309 -25.21 22.71 -29.01
CA ILE A 309 -26.08 22.08 -30.00
C ILE A 309 -25.32 21.93 -31.32
N GLN A 310 -25.84 21.11 -32.21
CA GLN A 310 -25.40 21.11 -33.61
C GLN A 310 -25.82 22.43 -34.25
N ASP A 311 -24.92 23.01 -35.04
CA ASP A 311 -25.17 24.24 -35.81
C ASP A 311 -26.31 24.01 -36.82
N PRO A 312 -27.45 24.73 -36.70
CA PRO A 312 -28.59 24.56 -37.58
C PRO A 312 -28.40 25.22 -38.95
N ASP A 313 -27.47 26.19 -39.06
CA ASP A 313 -27.18 26.91 -40.30
C ASP A 313 -26.07 26.21 -41.11
N ALA A 314 -25.36 25.25 -40.50
CA ALA A 314 -24.36 24.44 -41.18
C ALA A 314 -25.02 23.41 -42.12
N VAL A 315 -24.68 23.48 -43.40
CA VAL A 315 -25.10 22.53 -44.44
C VAL A 315 -23.92 21.64 -44.83
N LYS A 316 -24.21 20.36 -45.14
CA LYS A 316 -23.22 19.40 -45.66
C LYS A 316 -22.57 19.95 -46.96
N PRO A 317 -21.23 20.07 -47.02
CA PRO A 317 -20.53 20.49 -48.23
C PRO A 317 -20.72 19.53 -49.41
N GLU A 318 -20.79 20.07 -50.63
CA GLU A 318 -20.94 19.28 -51.87
C GLU A 318 -19.72 18.39 -52.16
N ASP A 319 -18.53 18.72 -51.64
CA ASP A 319 -17.31 17.91 -51.77
C ASP A 319 -17.24 16.75 -50.74
N TRP A 320 -18.28 16.55 -49.94
CA TRP A 320 -18.31 15.52 -48.90
C TRP A 320 -19.14 14.30 -49.32
N ASP A 321 -18.49 13.35 -50.00
CA ASP A 321 -19.05 12.02 -50.22
C ASP A 321 -19.11 11.23 -48.89
N GLU A 322 -20.27 10.62 -48.60
CA GLU A 322 -20.51 9.76 -47.43
C GLU A 322 -20.68 8.27 -47.81
N ASP A 323 -20.91 7.99 -49.08
CA ASP A 323 -21.08 6.64 -49.65
C ASP A 323 -19.74 6.09 -50.20
N ALA A 324 -18.75 6.97 -50.38
CA ALA A 324 -17.35 6.61 -50.58
C ALA A 324 -16.90 5.53 -49.56
N PRO A 325 -16.36 4.38 -50.00
CA PRO A 325 -15.88 3.36 -49.08
C PRO A 325 -14.59 3.83 -48.39
N ALA A 326 -14.40 3.42 -47.13
CA ALA A 326 -13.21 3.77 -46.34
C ALA A 326 -11.90 3.22 -46.95
N GLN A 327 -11.99 2.11 -47.68
CA GLN A 327 -10.87 1.50 -48.38
C GLN A 327 -11.28 1.14 -49.82
N ILE A 328 -10.31 1.21 -50.72
CA ILE A 328 -10.44 0.84 -52.13
C ILE A 328 -9.37 -0.22 -52.49
N PRO A 329 -9.61 -1.10 -53.48
CA PRO A 329 -8.59 -2.04 -53.92
C PRO A 329 -7.37 -1.28 -54.47
N ASP A 330 -6.17 -1.72 -54.10
CA ASP A 330 -4.94 -1.19 -54.70
C ASP A 330 -4.83 -1.64 -56.16
N GLU A 331 -4.87 -0.69 -57.09
CA GLU A 331 -4.66 -0.92 -58.53
C GLU A 331 -3.18 -1.14 -58.89
N VAL A 332 -2.26 -0.59 -58.09
CA VAL A 332 -0.80 -0.69 -58.27
C VAL A 332 -0.29 -2.04 -57.76
N ALA A 333 -0.96 -2.65 -56.78
CA ALA A 333 -0.68 -4.00 -56.34
C ALA A 333 -0.82 -5.01 -57.50
N VAL A 334 0.28 -5.69 -57.82
CA VAL A 334 0.33 -6.82 -58.74
C VAL A 334 0.40 -8.11 -57.93
N LYS A 335 -0.27 -9.15 -58.39
CA LYS A 335 -0.21 -10.49 -57.79
C LYS A 335 1.23 -11.04 -57.85
N PRO A 336 1.79 -11.59 -56.76
CA PRO A 336 3.13 -12.19 -56.78
C PRO A 336 3.23 -13.39 -57.72
N ASP A 337 4.35 -13.50 -58.44
CA ASP A 337 4.69 -14.70 -59.21
C ASP A 337 4.86 -15.91 -58.29
N GLY A 338 4.18 -17.02 -58.60
CA GLY A 338 4.22 -18.27 -57.82
C GLY A 338 3.10 -18.45 -56.79
N TRP A 339 2.14 -17.53 -56.70
CA TRP A 339 0.92 -17.69 -55.90
C TRP A 339 0.05 -18.85 -56.39
N LEU A 340 -0.48 -19.68 -55.49
CA LEU A 340 -1.24 -20.91 -55.79
C LEU A 340 -2.76 -20.68 -55.67
N ASP A 341 -3.45 -20.37 -56.78
CA ASP A 341 -4.90 -20.07 -56.72
C ASP A 341 -5.79 -21.28 -56.38
N ASP A 342 -5.41 -22.45 -56.88
CA ASP A 342 -6.21 -23.69 -56.80
C ASP A 342 -6.06 -24.42 -55.45
N GLU A 343 -5.02 -24.09 -54.68
CA GLU A 343 -4.77 -24.62 -53.33
C GLU A 343 -5.48 -23.75 -52.28
N ALA A 344 -6.17 -24.38 -51.34
CA ALA A 344 -6.79 -23.66 -50.23
C ALA A 344 -5.73 -23.15 -49.23
N GLU A 345 -5.91 -21.92 -48.72
CA GLU A 345 -5.04 -21.32 -47.68
C GLU A 345 -5.08 -22.13 -46.36
N TYR A 346 -6.24 -22.72 -46.06
CA TYR A 346 -6.47 -23.61 -44.94
C TYR A 346 -7.09 -24.93 -45.44
N ILE A 347 -6.79 -26.01 -44.73
CA ILE A 347 -7.38 -27.34 -44.91
C ILE A 347 -7.89 -27.85 -43.55
N GLY A 348 -8.82 -28.79 -43.56
CA GLY A 348 -9.18 -29.52 -42.33
C GLY A 348 -7.98 -30.34 -41.84
N ASP A 349 -7.73 -30.29 -40.54
CA ASP A 349 -6.66 -31.03 -39.88
C ASP A 349 -6.85 -32.55 -40.07
N PRO A 350 -5.92 -33.27 -40.71
CA PRO A 350 -6.04 -34.70 -40.98
C PRO A 350 -5.86 -35.56 -39.72
N ASP A 351 -5.27 -35.03 -38.66
CA ASP A 351 -5.06 -35.73 -37.38
C ASP A 351 -6.16 -35.42 -36.35
N ALA A 352 -7.11 -34.53 -36.68
CA ALA A 352 -8.26 -34.23 -35.82
C ALA A 352 -9.31 -35.35 -35.85
N ILE A 353 -9.69 -35.81 -34.66
CA ILE A 353 -10.71 -36.84 -34.45
C ILE A 353 -11.96 -36.18 -33.86
N LYS A 354 -13.15 -36.55 -34.35
CA LYS A 354 -14.44 -36.12 -33.78
C LYS A 354 -14.53 -36.59 -32.31
N PRO A 355 -14.82 -35.71 -31.33
CA PRO A 355 -15.04 -36.13 -29.95
C PRO A 355 -16.22 -37.09 -29.81
N ASP A 356 -16.10 -38.10 -28.93
CA ASP A 356 -17.16 -39.08 -28.67
C ASP A 356 -18.44 -38.46 -28.05
N ASP A 357 -18.33 -37.28 -27.44
CA ASP A 357 -19.41 -36.53 -26.77
C ASP A 357 -20.11 -35.51 -27.69
N TRP A 358 -19.82 -35.51 -29.00
CA TRP A 358 -20.40 -34.55 -29.97
C TRP A 358 -21.68 -35.09 -30.62
N ASP A 359 -22.82 -34.46 -30.32
CA ASP A 359 -24.14 -34.81 -30.83
C ASP A 359 -24.52 -33.96 -32.05
N GLU A 360 -24.78 -34.60 -33.19
CA GLU A 360 -25.09 -33.92 -34.46
C GLU A 360 -26.49 -33.26 -34.49
N ASP A 361 -27.41 -33.62 -33.58
CA ASP A 361 -28.74 -32.99 -33.45
C ASP A 361 -28.70 -31.72 -32.56
N MET A 362 -27.69 -31.61 -31.68
CA MET A 362 -27.52 -30.48 -30.75
C MET A 362 -26.40 -29.51 -31.17
N ASP A 363 -25.23 -30.04 -31.54
CA ASP A 363 -24.03 -29.28 -31.88
C ASP A 363 -23.84 -29.10 -33.41
N GLY A 364 -24.51 -29.92 -34.22
CA GLY A 364 -24.49 -29.89 -35.68
C GLY A 364 -23.45 -30.79 -36.34
N GLU A 365 -23.31 -30.71 -37.66
CA GLU A 365 -22.30 -31.47 -38.42
C GLU A 365 -20.88 -31.07 -37.96
N TRP A 366 -20.06 -32.06 -37.58
CA TRP A 366 -18.70 -31.82 -37.10
C TRP A 366 -17.75 -31.50 -38.26
N GLU A 367 -17.19 -30.28 -38.27
CA GLU A 367 -16.12 -29.87 -39.18
C GLU A 367 -14.75 -29.93 -38.48
N ALA A 368 -13.74 -30.49 -39.17
CA ALA A 368 -12.37 -30.55 -38.66
C ALA A 368 -11.75 -29.13 -38.53
N PRO A 369 -10.98 -28.85 -37.46
CA PRO A 369 -10.27 -27.59 -37.29
C PRO A 369 -9.45 -27.19 -38.52
N GLN A 370 -9.51 -25.92 -38.89
CA GLN A 370 -8.83 -25.41 -40.08
C GLN A 370 -7.37 -25.06 -39.77
N VAL A 371 -6.44 -25.84 -40.32
CA VAL A 371 -4.98 -25.63 -40.22
C VAL A 371 -4.43 -25.03 -41.52
N PRO A 372 -3.37 -24.21 -41.47
CA PRO A 372 -2.77 -23.65 -42.69
C PRO A 372 -2.21 -24.79 -43.56
N ASN A 373 -2.49 -24.73 -44.86
CA ASN A 373 -2.05 -25.77 -45.80
C ASN A 373 -0.52 -25.76 -45.93
N PRO A 374 0.19 -26.88 -45.67
CA PRO A 374 1.66 -26.93 -45.71
C PRO A 374 2.26 -26.67 -47.10
N ALA A 375 1.49 -26.83 -48.18
CA ALA A 375 1.93 -26.39 -49.51
C ALA A 375 2.17 -24.86 -49.54
N CYS A 376 1.36 -24.10 -48.81
CA CYS A 376 1.34 -22.65 -48.80
C CYS A 376 2.49 -22.02 -48.02
N GLU A 377 3.11 -22.75 -47.09
CA GLU A 377 4.36 -22.31 -46.43
C GLU A 377 5.53 -22.18 -47.42
N SER A 378 5.48 -22.92 -48.53
CA SER A 378 6.51 -22.90 -49.58
C SER A 378 6.27 -21.85 -50.67
N ALA A 379 5.11 -21.18 -50.66
CA ALA A 379 4.64 -20.28 -51.71
C ALA A 379 4.47 -18.83 -51.19
N PRO A 380 4.34 -17.82 -52.08
CA PRO A 380 4.01 -16.44 -51.68
C PRO A 380 2.60 -16.25 -51.12
N GLY A 381 1.73 -17.26 -51.26
CA GLY A 381 0.34 -17.28 -50.81
C GLY A 381 -0.51 -18.26 -51.61
N CYS A 382 -1.73 -18.51 -51.11
CA CYS A 382 -2.66 -19.52 -51.62
C CYS A 382 -4.10 -18.98 -51.74
N GLY A 383 -4.95 -19.74 -52.42
CA GLY A 383 -6.36 -19.45 -52.63
C GLY A 383 -6.60 -18.30 -53.62
N PRO A 384 -7.87 -17.91 -53.83
CA PRO A 384 -8.21 -16.87 -54.81
C PRO A 384 -7.63 -15.50 -54.38
N TRP A 385 -6.59 -15.05 -55.08
CA TRP A 385 -5.87 -13.80 -54.74
C TRP A 385 -6.80 -12.59 -54.72
N LYS A 386 -6.89 -11.93 -53.56
CA LYS A 386 -7.60 -10.66 -53.37
C LYS A 386 -6.60 -9.52 -53.37
N ARG A 387 -6.89 -8.46 -54.13
CA ARG A 387 -6.11 -7.21 -54.08
C ARG A 387 -6.09 -6.68 -52.63
N PRO A 388 -4.94 -6.21 -52.11
CA PRO A 388 -4.92 -5.52 -50.84
C PRO A 388 -5.77 -4.25 -50.92
N MET A 389 -6.46 -3.94 -49.82
CA MET A 389 -7.29 -2.75 -49.70
C MET A 389 -6.44 -1.62 -49.09
N ILE A 390 -6.40 -0.47 -49.76
CA ILE A 390 -5.72 0.75 -49.30
C ILE A 390 -6.74 1.79 -48.85
N ASP A 391 -6.39 2.61 -47.86
CA ASP A 391 -7.27 3.66 -47.34
C ASP A 391 -7.57 4.69 -48.43
N ASN A 392 -8.86 4.97 -48.64
CA ASN A 392 -9.33 5.85 -49.71
C ASN A 392 -9.04 7.32 -49.39
N PRO A 393 -8.21 8.05 -50.17
CA PRO A 393 -7.87 9.45 -49.88
C PRO A 393 -9.07 10.42 -49.93
N SER A 394 -10.17 10.01 -50.57
CA SER A 394 -11.41 10.78 -50.66
C SER A 394 -12.39 10.49 -49.52
N TYR A 395 -12.13 9.48 -48.68
CA TYR A 395 -13.04 9.11 -47.60
C TYR A 395 -13.01 10.11 -46.44
N LYS A 396 -14.12 10.81 -46.24
CA LYS A 396 -14.31 11.76 -45.13
C LYS A 396 -15.20 11.20 -44.01
N GLY A 397 -15.84 10.04 -44.22
CA GLY A 397 -16.81 9.45 -43.30
C GLY A 397 -18.16 10.17 -43.33
N LYS A 398 -19.02 9.94 -42.33
CA LYS A 398 -20.32 10.63 -42.24
C LYS A 398 -20.15 12.06 -41.75
N TRP A 399 -20.73 13.02 -42.46
CA TRP A 399 -20.66 14.44 -42.12
C TRP A 399 -21.44 14.72 -40.84
N LYS A 400 -20.95 15.69 -40.05
CA LYS A 400 -21.64 16.21 -38.88
C LYS A 400 -21.44 17.72 -38.82
N PRO A 401 -22.50 18.50 -38.53
CA PRO A 401 -22.37 19.93 -38.32
C PRO A 401 -21.47 20.23 -37.10
N PRO A 402 -20.80 21.40 -37.07
CA PRO A 402 -20.04 21.83 -35.90
C PRO A 402 -20.94 22.02 -34.67
N MET A 403 -20.34 21.97 -33.48
CA MET A 403 -21.05 22.14 -32.21
C MET A 403 -20.93 23.59 -31.72
N VAL A 404 -21.99 24.37 -31.89
CA VAL A 404 -22.10 25.76 -31.42
C VAL A 404 -22.65 25.83 -29.99
N ASP A 405 -22.33 26.90 -29.27
CA ASP A 405 -22.89 27.15 -27.94
C ASP A 405 -24.39 27.44 -28.03
N ASN A 406 -25.18 26.81 -27.17
CA ASN A 406 -26.63 26.82 -27.26
C ASN A 406 -27.23 28.12 -26.68
N PRO A 407 -27.93 28.96 -27.46
CA PRO A 407 -28.54 30.19 -26.95
C PRO A 407 -29.61 29.96 -25.88
N ASN A 408 -30.21 28.77 -25.85
CA ASN A 408 -31.29 28.39 -24.92
C ASN A 408 -30.78 27.60 -23.71
N TYR A 409 -29.46 27.49 -23.50
CA TYR A 409 -28.89 26.75 -22.36
C TYR A 409 -29.19 27.47 -21.04
N GLN A 410 -30.09 26.89 -20.23
CA GLN A 410 -30.53 27.47 -18.95
C GLN A 410 -29.66 27.01 -17.77
N GLY A 411 -28.66 26.16 -18.00
CA GLY A 411 -27.87 25.47 -16.98
C GLY A 411 -28.31 24.03 -16.78
N ILE A 412 -27.61 23.29 -15.91
CA ILE A 412 -28.10 22.01 -15.40
C ILE A 412 -29.25 22.31 -14.44
N TRP A 413 -30.41 21.70 -14.66
CA TRP A 413 -31.58 21.90 -13.81
C TRP A 413 -31.35 21.32 -12.42
N LYS A 414 -31.98 21.94 -11.41
CA LYS A 414 -32.05 21.44 -10.05
C LYS A 414 -33.42 21.73 -9.46
N PRO A 415 -33.97 20.86 -8.59
CA PRO A 415 -35.19 21.16 -7.87
C PRO A 415 -35.06 22.45 -7.07
N ARG A 416 -36.19 23.14 -6.85
CA ARG A 416 -36.28 24.19 -5.82
C ARG A 416 -35.86 23.62 -4.46
N LYS A 417 -35.39 24.50 -3.60
CA LYS A 417 -35.17 24.17 -2.19
C LYS A 417 -36.36 24.57 -1.34
N ILE A 418 -36.77 23.66 -0.46
CA ILE A 418 -37.82 23.88 0.54
C ILE A 418 -37.25 23.70 1.96
N PRO A 419 -37.78 24.42 2.98
CA PRO A 419 -37.39 24.22 4.37
C PRO A 419 -37.70 22.78 4.81
N ASN A 420 -36.72 22.11 5.41
CA ASN A 420 -36.83 20.72 5.81
C ASN A 420 -37.74 20.58 7.07
N PRO A 421 -38.88 19.85 7.00
CA PRO A 421 -39.77 19.69 8.14
C PRO A 421 -39.13 18.94 9.31
N ASP A 422 -38.19 18.03 9.03
CA ASP A 422 -37.47 17.24 10.02
C ASP A 422 -36.22 17.93 10.56
N TYR A 423 -35.91 19.17 10.11
CA TYR A 423 -34.75 19.92 10.56
C TYR A 423 -34.68 20.06 12.09
N PHE A 424 -33.56 19.66 12.69
CA PHE A 424 -33.24 19.92 14.09
C PHE A 424 -31.76 20.32 14.21
N GLU A 425 -31.44 20.98 15.32
CA GLU A 425 -30.09 21.37 15.68
C GLU A 425 -29.77 20.83 17.06
N ASP A 426 -28.91 19.80 17.12
CA ASP A 426 -28.17 19.42 18.31
C ASP A 426 -26.75 20.02 18.24
N LEU A 427 -26.25 20.46 19.39
CA LEU A 427 -24.92 21.03 19.57
C LEU A 427 -24.03 20.15 20.48
N GLN A 428 -24.58 19.10 21.09
CA GLN A 428 -23.89 18.20 22.01
C GLN A 428 -24.12 16.71 21.71
N PRO A 429 -23.90 16.22 20.47
CA PRO A 429 -24.04 14.80 20.14
C PRO A 429 -23.14 13.86 20.94
N PHE A 430 -22.13 14.40 21.64
CA PHE A 430 -21.40 13.67 22.68
C PHE A 430 -22.32 13.02 23.72
N LYS A 431 -23.47 13.63 24.06
CA LYS A 431 -24.41 13.17 25.09
C LYS A 431 -25.27 11.98 24.61
N MET A 432 -24.59 10.89 24.29
CA MET A 432 -25.16 9.64 23.81
C MET A 432 -25.81 8.83 24.94
N THR A 433 -26.49 7.74 24.59
CA THR A 433 -27.01 6.77 25.57
C THR A 433 -25.87 6.15 26.39
N PRO A 434 -26.00 6.02 27.73
CA PRO A 434 -25.00 5.35 28.55
C PRO A 434 -24.67 3.93 28.08
N ILE A 435 -23.50 3.42 28.46
CA ILE A 435 -23.01 2.08 28.10
C ILE A 435 -22.97 1.21 29.35
N SER A 436 -23.45 -0.03 29.28
CA SER A 436 -23.46 -0.98 30.40
C SER A 436 -22.71 -2.30 30.14
N ALA A 437 -22.42 -2.65 28.89
CA ALA A 437 -21.62 -3.84 28.55
C ALA A 437 -20.78 -3.60 27.27
N LEU A 438 -19.70 -4.36 27.13
CA LEU A 438 -18.92 -4.50 25.89
C LEU A 438 -19.32 -5.83 25.23
N GLY A 439 -19.44 -5.85 23.90
CA GLY A 439 -19.78 -7.04 23.13
C GLY A 439 -19.00 -7.14 21.83
N LEU A 440 -18.60 -8.36 21.48
CA LEU A 440 -18.05 -8.73 20.18
C LEU A 440 -19.13 -9.53 19.45
N GLU A 441 -19.75 -8.95 18.42
CA GLU A 441 -20.68 -9.66 17.51
C GLU A 441 -20.07 -9.58 16.12
N LEU A 442 -19.47 -10.69 15.69
CA LEU A 442 -18.54 -10.75 14.56
C LEU A 442 -18.89 -11.90 13.63
N TRP A 443 -18.74 -11.65 12.33
CA TRP A 443 -18.67 -12.67 11.30
C TRP A 443 -17.29 -12.65 10.65
N SER A 444 -16.71 -13.82 10.39
CA SER A 444 -15.38 -13.95 9.79
C SER A 444 -15.23 -15.20 8.95
N MET A 445 -14.63 -15.06 7.76
CA MET A 445 -14.20 -16.15 6.88
C MET A 445 -12.84 -16.75 7.26
N THR A 446 -12.15 -16.20 8.27
CA THR A 446 -10.83 -16.64 8.75
C THR A 446 -10.83 -16.88 10.26
N SER A 447 -10.13 -17.93 10.71
CA SER A 447 -9.94 -18.27 12.13
C SER A 447 -8.68 -17.64 12.71
N ASP A 448 -8.57 -17.71 14.03
CA ASP A 448 -7.42 -17.33 14.83
C ASP A 448 -7.16 -15.81 14.89
N ILE A 449 -8.25 -15.03 14.82
CA ILE A 449 -8.22 -13.62 15.23
C ILE A 449 -8.09 -13.59 16.76
N PHE A 450 -7.02 -12.98 17.24
CA PHE A 450 -6.67 -12.83 18.66
C PHE A 450 -7.06 -11.42 19.11
N PHE A 451 -7.73 -11.33 20.26
CA PHE A 451 -8.21 -10.09 20.90
C PHE A 451 -7.69 -10.02 22.32
N ASP A 452 -7.25 -8.83 22.75
CA ASP A 452 -6.62 -8.68 24.06
C ASP A 452 -6.73 -7.27 24.65
N ASP A 453 -6.36 -7.12 25.93
CA ASP A 453 -6.17 -5.84 26.62
C ASP A 453 -7.32 -4.84 26.47
N PHE A 454 -8.56 -5.33 26.61
CA PHE A 454 -9.77 -4.52 26.58
C PHE A 454 -9.82 -3.56 27.77
N PHE A 455 -9.63 -2.27 27.52
CA PHE A 455 -9.56 -1.24 28.54
C PHE A 455 -10.51 -0.07 28.24
N ILE A 456 -11.30 0.35 29.24
CA ILE A 456 -12.22 1.49 29.12
C ILE A 456 -12.02 2.44 30.32
N THR A 457 -11.68 3.70 30.04
CA THR A 457 -11.40 4.73 31.06
C THR A 457 -11.90 6.12 30.63
N ASN A 458 -11.89 7.05 31.58
CA ASN A 458 -12.14 8.49 31.43
C ASN A 458 -10.86 9.33 31.36
N ASP A 459 -9.66 8.74 31.47
CA ASP A 459 -8.37 9.45 31.38
C ASP A 459 -7.42 8.86 30.33
N ARG A 460 -6.95 9.72 29.43
CA ARG A 460 -5.97 9.40 28.39
C ARG A 460 -4.61 8.97 28.96
N ASN A 461 -4.16 9.54 30.08
CA ASN A 461 -2.84 9.22 30.65
C ASN A 461 -2.81 7.80 31.26
N THR A 462 -3.93 7.37 31.85
CA THR A 462 -4.14 6.01 32.36
C THR A 462 -4.21 5.00 31.22
N ALA A 463 -4.90 5.34 30.13
CA ALA A 463 -4.92 4.55 28.88
C ALA A 463 -3.52 4.41 28.25
N GLU A 464 -2.79 5.51 28.06
CA GLU A 464 -1.43 5.49 27.48
C GLU A 464 -0.42 4.70 28.34
N ARG A 465 -0.66 4.56 29.66
CA ARG A 465 0.13 3.68 30.54
C ARG A 465 -0.23 2.21 30.39
N TRP A 466 -1.52 1.87 30.39
CA TRP A 466 -1.99 0.50 30.14
C TRP A 466 -1.39 -0.04 28.83
N ALA A 467 -1.53 0.73 27.76
CA ALA A 467 -0.94 0.46 26.45
C ALA A 467 0.60 0.40 26.40
N ALA A 468 1.31 0.96 27.38
CA ALA A 468 2.77 0.85 27.49
C ALA A 468 3.19 -0.39 28.29
N ASP A 469 2.41 -0.76 29.31
CA ASP A 469 2.62 -1.94 30.15
C ASP A 469 2.18 -3.25 29.44
N SER A 470 1.18 -3.22 28.54
CA SER A 470 0.77 -4.36 27.71
C SER A 470 1.43 -4.36 26.32
N TRP A 471 0.82 -3.73 25.32
CA TRP A 471 1.24 -3.67 23.92
C TRP A 471 2.67 -3.16 23.75
N GLY A 472 3.10 -2.20 24.58
CA GLY A 472 4.48 -1.71 24.60
C GLY A 472 5.52 -2.81 24.86
N LEU A 473 5.21 -3.78 25.72
CA LEU A 473 6.05 -4.97 25.93
C LEU A 473 5.95 -5.95 24.75
N LYS A 474 4.75 -6.23 24.24
CA LYS A 474 4.52 -7.13 23.11
C LYS A 474 5.29 -6.66 21.86
N LYS A 475 5.16 -5.37 21.50
CA LYS A 475 5.88 -4.72 20.40
C LYS A 475 7.39 -4.63 20.62
N ALA A 476 7.86 -4.46 21.87
CA ALA A 476 9.28 -4.50 22.18
C ALA A 476 9.85 -5.93 22.03
N ALA A 477 9.09 -6.96 22.40
CA ALA A 477 9.48 -8.36 22.23
C ALA A 477 9.45 -8.79 20.75
N GLU A 478 8.43 -8.39 19.98
CA GLU A 478 8.38 -8.55 18.52
C GLU A 478 9.59 -7.88 17.85
N GLY A 479 9.82 -6.59 18.10
CA GLY A 479 10.93 -5.83 17.50
C GLY A 479 12.33 -6.29 17.95
N ALA A 480 12.44 -7.00 19.07
CA ALA A 480 13.67 -7.67 19.50
C ALA A 480 13.82 -9.08 18.93
N ALA A 481 12.73 -9.72 18.50
CA ALA A 481 12.70 -11.01 17.82
C ALA A 481 12.82 -10.88 16.30
N GLU A 482 12.52 -9.71 15.71
CA GLU A 482 12.82 -9.44 14.31
C GLU A 482 14.32 -9.59 14.05
N PRO A 483 14.73 -10.32 12.99
CA PRO A 483 16.13 -10.38 12.59
C PRO A 483 16.61 -8.97 12.24
N GLY A 484 17.47 -8.38 13.08
CA GLY A 484 18.03 -7.06 12.82
C GLY A 484 18.73 -6.98 11.46
N LEU A 485 18.86 -5.79 10.89
CA LEU A 485 19.22 -5.55 9.48
C LEU A 485 20.31 -6.47 8.90
N ALA A 486 21.38 -6.77 9.66
CA ALA A 486 22.44 -7.69 9.23
C ALA A 486 21.95 -9.14 9.02
N ALA A 487 21.06 -9.66 9.87
CA ALA A 487 20.45 -10.97 9.73
C ALA A 487 19.44 -11.03 8.57
N GLN A 488 18.64 -9.97 8.36
CA GLN A 488 17.81 -9.82 7.14
C GLN A 488 18.65 -9.80 5.86
N MET A 489 19.79 -9.10 5.86
CA MET A 489 20.72 -9.11 4.73
C MET A 489 21.35 -10.49 4.51
N LEU A 490 21.61 -11.27 5.58
CA LEU A 490 22.12 -12.63 5.46
C LEU A 490 21.09 -13.59 4.86
N THR A 491 19.86 -13.66 5.40
CA THR A 491 18.82 -14.55 4.84
C THR A 491 18.44 -14.17 3.41
N ALA A 492 18.33 -12.89 3.09
CA ALA A 492 18.12 -12.42 1.71
C ALA A 492 19.26 -12.84 0.76
N ALA A 493 20.50 -12.95 1.25
CA ALA A 493 21.64 -13.39 0.46
C ALA A 493 21.75 -14.93 0.35
N GLU A 494 21.13 -15.67 1.26
CA GLU A 494 20.94 -17.14 1.15
C GLU A 494 19.85 -17.46 0.13
N GLU A 495 18.71 -16.76 0.15
CA GLU A 495 17.66 -16.85 -0.89
C GLU A 495 18.16 -16.42 -2.28
N ARG A 496 19.01 -15.39 -2.33
CA ARG A 496 19.48 -14.76 -3.58
C ARG A 496 21.01 -14.64 -3.60
N PRO A 497 21.75 -15.71 -3.97
CA PRO A 497 23.21 -15.76 -3.91
C PRO A 497 23.97 -14.62 -4.60
N TRP A 498 23.36 -13.91 -5.56
CA TRP A 498 23.96 -12.74 -6.21
C TRP A 498 24.05 -11.50 -5.30
N LEU A 499 23.26 -11.41 -4.22
CA LEU A 499 23.34 -10.31 -3.25
C LEU A 499 24.67 -10.33 -2.48
N TRP A 500 25.28 -11.49 -2.25
CA TRP A 500 26.64 -11.59 -1.71
C TRP A 500 27.66 -10.80 -2.53
N ILE A 501 27.57 -10.86 -3.87
CA ILE A 501 28.45 -10.11 -4.78
C ILE A 501 28.22 -8.60 -4.61
N VAL A 502 26.97 -8.18 -4.46
CA VAL A 502 26.61 -6.77 -4.20
C VAL A 502 27.18 -6.31 -2.87
N TYR A 503 26.98 -7.05 -1.76
CA TYR A 503 27.47 -6.67 -0.44
C TYR A 503 29.01 -6.67 -0.35
N VAL A 504 29.70 -7.60 -1.01
CA VAL A 504 31.16 -7.58 -1.11
C VAL A 504 31.65 -6.35 -1.87
N LEU A 505 30.99 -5.97 -2.97
CA LEU A 505 31.36 -4.78 -3.75
C LEU A 505 31.01 -3.45 -3.04
N THR A 506 29.90 -3.37 -2.31
CA THR A 506 29.41 -2.12 -1.71
C THR A 506 29.86 -1.89 -0.27
N VAL A 507 30.18 -2.95 0.50
CA VAL A 507 30.58 -2.85 1.92
C VAL A 507 32.03 -3.29 2.11
N ALA A 508 32.41 -4.49 1.63
CA ALA A 508 33.75 -5.02 1.88
C ALA A 508 34.83 -4.27 1.07
N LEU A 509 34.59 -3.95 -0.20
CA LEU A 509 35.55 -3.24 -1.05
C LEU A 509 35.93 -1.84 -0.50
N PRO A 510 35.00 -0.94 -0.12
CA PRO A 510 35.38 0.33 0.50
C PRO A 510 36.02 0.15 1.88
N LEU A 511 35.62 -0.84 2.70
CA LEU A 511 36.31 -1.14 3.96
C LEU A 511 37.77 -1.57 3.73
N VAL A 512 38.04 -2.44 2.76
CA VAL A 512 39.40 -2.85 2.38
C VAL A 512 40.21 -1.65 1.89
N LEU A 513 39.63 -0.78 1.06
CA LEU A 513 40.30 0.45 0.61
C LEU A 513 40.63 1.39 1.77
N ILE A 514 39.71 1.58 2.74
CA ILE A 514 39.94 2.38 3.96
C ILE A 514 41.05 1.75 4.81
N ILE A 515 41.02 0.43 5.03
CA ILE A 515 42.03 -0.29 5.83
C ILE A 515 43.41 -0.18 5.15
N VAL A 516 43.51 -0.33 3.83
CA VAL A 516 44.77 -0.12 3.10
C VAL A 516 45.25 1.32 3.29
N PHE A 517 44.41 2.32 3.01
CA PHE A 517 44.82 3.74 3.07
C PHE A 517 45.20 4.23 4.48
N CYS A 518 44.57 3.67 5.52
CA CYS A 518 44.83 4.03 6.92
C CYS A 518 45.95 3.21 7.56
N CYS A 519 46.06 1.91 7.26
CA CYS A 519 46.94 0.97 8.00
C CYS A 519 48.26 0.65 7.30
N THR A 520 48.43 0.83 5.98
CA THR A 520 49.75 0.67 5.32
C THR A 520 50.62 1.93 5.56
N GLY A 521 50.93 2.17 6.83
CA GLY A 521 51.22 3.50 7.37
C GLY A 521 52.68 3.84 7.67
N LYS A 522 53.58 2.84 7.80
CA LYS A 522 55.07 2.94 7.90
C LYS A 522 55.70 1.56 8.15
N GLU A 523 56.74 1.22 7.41
CA GLU A 523 57.91 0.54 7.99
C GLU A 523 59.15 1.42 7.79
N LYS A 524 60.01 1.50 8.81
CA LYS A 524 61.40 1.93 8.72
C LYS A 524 62.20 1.14 9.75
N LYS A 525 62.96 0.14 9.31
CA LYS A 525 63.87 -0.61 10.19
C LYS A 525 65.09 0.25 10.49
N THR A 526 65.38 0.43 11.78
CA THR A 526 66.56 1.16 12.28
C THR A 526 67.57 0.19 12.84
N THR A 527 68.75 0.13 12.22
CA THR A 527 69.94 -0.49 12.82
C THR A 527 71.14 0.42 12.55
N THR A 528 71.62 1.10 13.59
CA THR A 528 72.89 1.83 13.62
C THR A 528 73.98 0.89 14.18
N PRO A 529 75.26 1.09 13.85
CA PRO A 529 76.06 2.02 14.66
C PRO A 529 76.93 2.96 13.82
N ALA A 530 77.61 3.89 14.50
CA ALA A 530 78.37 4.98 13.89
C ALA A 530 79.86 4.66 13.68
N ALA A 531 80.48 5.35 12.72
CA ALA A 531 81.90 5.70 12.72
C ALA A 531 82.08 7.03 11.96
N GLU A 532 83.05 7.84 12.39
CA GLU A 532 83.45 9.08 11.70
C GLU A 532 84.45 8.76 10.56
N TYR A 533 84.63 9.66 9.57
CA TYR A 533 85.80 10.59 9.50
C TYR A 533 86.02 11.23 8.10
N LYS A 534 86.09 12.57 8.08
CA LYS A 534 86.87 13.47 7.18
C LYS A 534 87.05 13.21 5.64
N LYS A 535 86.47 14.16 4.87
CA LYS A 535 87.17 15.28 4.14
C LYS A 535 87.86 15.03 2.77
N THR A 536 87.65 15.98 1.84
CA THR A 536 88.42 16.30 0.59
C THR A 536 88.35 15.22 -0.53
N ASP A 537 88.47 15.53 -1.83
CA ASP A 537 88.69 16.82 -2.56
C ASP A 537 88.07 16.78 -3.99
N GLU A 538 88.14 17.89 -4.73
CA GLU A 538 87.87 18.00 -6.20
C GLU A 538 89.05 17.45 -7.06
N PRO A 539 88.99 17.27 -8.42
CA PRO A 539 88.35 18.16 -9.42
C PRO A 539 87.75 17.54 -10.73
N GLN A 540 87.42 18.44 -11.67
CA GLN A 540 87.02 18.32 -13.10
C GLN A 540 88.04 17.55 -14.01
N PRO A 541 87.81 17.28 -15.34
CA PRO A 541 86.85 17.87 -16.32
C PRO A 541 86.11 16.82 -17.22
N ASP A 542 85.58 17.02 -18.45
CA ASP A 542 85.68 18.08 -19.50
C ASP A 542 84.50 18.09 -20.54
N VAL A 543 84.19 19.29 -21.09
CA VAL A 543 84.01 19.77 -22.51
C VAL A 543 83.57 18.77 -23.64
N LYS A 544 82.80 19.10 -24.71
CA LYS A 544 82.49 20.33 -25.53
C LYS A 544 80.99 20.30 -26.00
N GLU A 545 80.20 21.38 -25.95
CA GLU A 545 79.83 22.38 -27.02
C GLU A 545 79.04 21.80 -28.23
N GLU A 546 78.42 22.51 -29.17
CA GLU A 546 78.26 23.93 -29.65
C GLU A 546 76.75 24.08 -30.05
N GLU A 547 75.97 25.17 -30.19
CA GLU A 547 75.86 26.67 -30.04
C GLU A 547 74.29 26.96 -30.19
N GLU A 548 73.52 28.04 -29.94
CA GLU A 548 73.52 29.50 -29.59
C GLU A 548 72.61 29.69 -28.30
N ASP A 549 72.39 30.77 -27.52
CA ASP A 549 72.37 32.27 -27.58
C ASP A 549 71.02 32.91 -28.04
N GLU A 550 70.46 34.04 -27.52
CA GLU A 550 70.93 35.11 -26.59
C GLU A 550 69.78 35.71 -25.68
N GLU A 551 70.03 36.80 -24.91
CA GLU A 551 69.24 37.30 -23.73
C GLU A 551 68.14 38.40 -24.04
N GLU A 552 67.47 39.20 -23.16
CA GLU A 552 67.77 39.92 -21.89
C GLU A 552 66.52 40.08 -20.93
N GLU A 553 66.74 40.66 -19.73
CA GLU A 553 65.71 41.06 -18.73
C GLU A 553 65.31 42.57 -18.77
N ASP A 554 64.31 42.94 -17.94
CA ASP A 554 64.40 44.03 -16.92
C ASP A 554 63.41 45.25 -16.94
N LYS A 555 63.07 45.70 -15.71
CA LYS A 555 62.45 46.95 -15.17
C LYS A 555 61.39 47.80 -15.91
N ALA A 556 60.19 47.77 -15.32
CA ALA A 556 59.32 48.87 -14.81
C ALA A 556 59.71 50.37 -14.93
N GLU A 557 58.68 51.24 -14.97
CA GLU A 557 58.57 52.39 -14.02
C GLU A 557 57.12 52.90 -13.78
N GLU A 558 56.93 53.83 -12.84
CA GLU A 558 55.65 54.42 -12.42
C GLU A 558 55.25 55.70 -13.20
N ALA A 559 53.96 56.06 -13.14
CA ALA A 559 53.56 57.47 -13.07
C ALA A 559 52.35 57.66 -12.12
N LYS A 560 52.46 58.59 -11.16
CA LYS A 560 51.42 58.87 -10.15
C LYS A 560 50.57 60.09 -10.53
N SER A 561 49.26 60.06 -10.26
CA SER A 561 48.57 61.01 -9.34
C SER A 561 47.05 61.14 -9.58
N SER A 562 46.35 61.47 -8.50
CA SER A 562 44.99 62.04 -8.40
C SER A 562 45.15 63.46 -7.79
N PRO A 563 44.13 64.33 -7.62
CA PRO A 563 42.68 64.09 -7.64
C PRO A 563 41.82 65.16 -8.32
N GLY A 564 40.49 64.98 -8.29
CA GLY A 564 39.50 66.02 -8.58
C GLY A 564 38.08 65.46 -8.64
N GLY A 565 37.28 65.65 -7.57
CA GLY A 565 35.92 65.13 -7.49
C GLY A 565 34.87 66.22 -7.27
N LEU A 566 33.65 65.98 -7.75
CA LEU A 566 32.42 66.68 -7.35
C LEU A 566 31.22 65.72 -7.55
N ALA A 567 30.13 65.95 -6.81
CA ALA A 567 29.01 65.01 -6.70
C ALA A 567 27.83 65.36 -7.63
N LEU A 568 27.02 64.35 -8.02
CA LEU A 568 25.56 64.47 -8.12
C LEU A 568 24.82 63.12 -8.36
N SER A 569 24.01 62.75 -7.37
CA SER A 569 22.66 62.15 -7.39
C SER A 569 22.09 61.39 -8.61
N LEU A 570 21.48 60.22 -8.27
CA LEU A 570 20.22 59.64 -8.80
C LEU A 570 20.17 58.67 -10.02
N THR A 571 19.26 57.67 -9.88
CA THR A 571 18.52 56.90 -10.93
C THR A 571 19.23 56.00 -11.95
N ARG A 572 19.61 54.79 -11.51
CA ARG A 572 18.89 53.52 -11.82
C ARG A 572 18.38 53.32 -13.29
N PHE A 573 19.03 52.44 -14.10
CA PHE A 573 18.42 51.24 -14.72
C PHE A 573 19.43 50.36 -15.55
N TRP A 574 19.26 49.04 -15.44
CA TRP A 574 19.59 47.94 -16.39
C TRP A 574 21.03 47.50 -16.77
N SER A 575 21.34 46.27 -16.30
CA SER A 575 21.75 45.10 -17.10
C SER A 575 23.18 44.93 -17.64
N PHE A 576 23.94 44.07 -16.94
CA PHE A 576 25.08 43.33 -17.48
C PHE A 576 24.63 41.94 -18.01
N PRO A 577 25.27 41.38 -19.06
CA PRO A 577 25.10 39.99 -19.47
C PRO A 577 26.16 39.06 -18.83
N SER A 578 25.78 37.82 -18.49
CA SER A 578 26.72 36.73 -18.15
C SER A 578 26.21 35.37 -18.63
N SER A 579 26.32 35.13 -19.94
CA SER A 579 25.97 33.85 -20.56
C SER A 579 27.01 32.77 -20.24
N GLY A 580 26.61 31.72 -19.50
CA GLY A 580 27.46 30.56 -19.25
C GLY A 580 26.77 29.33 -18.64
N THR A 581 25.73 29.52 -17.81
CA THR A 581 25.10 28.43 -17.04
C THR A 581 23.87 27.78 -17.69
N VAL A 582 23.23 28.45 -18.65
CA VAL A 582 21.93 28.01 -19.22
C VAL A 582 22.07 26.79 -20.14
N THR A 583 23.18 26.68 -20.89
CA THR A 583 23.36 25.65 -21.93
C THR A 583 23.34 24.22 -21.39
N VAL A 584 23.95 24.00 -20.22
CA VAL A 584 24.05 22.66 -19.59
C VAL A 584 22.68 22.17 -19.10
N TRP A 585 21.85 23.06 -18.56
CA TRP A 585 20.56 22.72 -17.98
C TRP A 585 19.53 22.31 -19.05
N LEU A 586 19.55 22.98 -20.22
CA LEU A 586 18.71 22.63 -21.37
C LEU A 586 19.01 21.24 -21.95
N ILE A 587 20.29 20.85 -22.00
CA ILE A 587 20.72 19.52 -22.46
C ILE A 587 20.21 18.44 -21.50
N PHE A 588 20.29 18.69 -20.18
CA PHE A 588 19.79 17.76 -19.17
C PHE A 588 18.27 17.56 -19.25
N LEU A 589 17.50 18.64 -19.50
CA LEU A 589 16.04 18.55 -19.68
C LEU A 589 15.63 17.74 -20.93
N GLN A 590 16.37 17.84 -22.03
CA GLN A 590 16.12 17.05 -23.25
C GLN A 590 16.40 15.56 -23.05
N LEU A 591 17.48 15.21 -22.33
CA LEU A 591 17.80 13.82 -21.97
C LEU A 591 16.75 13.20 -21.03
N GLN A 592 16.14 13.98 -20.14
CA GLN A 592 15.02 13.51 -19.32
C GLN A 592 13.73 13.32 -20.15
N ARG A 593 13.34 14.29 -21.00
CA ARG A 593 12.15 14.17 -21.86
C ARG A 593 12.20 12.94 -22.78
N THR A 594 13.35 12.67 -23.39
CA THR A 594 13.53 11.52 -24.30
C THR A 594 13.47 10.17 -23.57
N ARG A 595 14.02 10.07 -22.34
CA ARG A 595 13.86 8.88 -21.48
C ARG A 595 12.40 8.64 -21.10
N VAL A 596 11.65 9.68 -20.70
CA VAL A 596 10.23 9.56 -20.34
C VAL A 596 9.37 9.13 -21.53
N MET A 597 9.63 9.66 -22.73
CA MET A 597 8.91 9.20 -23.93
C MET A 597 9.22 7.75 -24.30
N LYS A 598 10.47 7.29 -24.21
CA LYS A 598 10.79 5.86 -24.42
C LYS A 598 10.09 4.95 -23.39
N LYS A 599 10.04 5.32 -22.10
CA LYS A 599 9.30 4.54 -21.09
C LYS A 599 7.80 4.48 -21.39
N ARG A 600 7.18 5.60 -21.79
CA ARG A 600 5.75 5.62 -22.20
C ARG A 600 5.46 4.79 -23.45
N LEU A 601 6.35 4.81 -24.46
CA LEU A 601 6.17 4.03 -25.68
C LEU A 601 6.27 2.52 -25.42
N LEU A 602 7.22 2.10 -24.58
CA LEU A 602 7.37 0.69 -24.14
C LEU A 602 6.17 0.21 -23.31
N LEU A 603 5.66 1.04 -22.39
CA LEU A 603 4.45 0.73 -21.62
C LEU A 603 3.21 0.56 -22.52
N ARG A 604 3.04 1.43 -23.53
CA ARG A 604 1.96 1.28 -24.52
C ARG A 604 2.07 -0.04 -25.29
N LYS A 605 3.28 -0.40 -25.75
CA LYS A 605 3.55 -1.65 -26.48
C LYS A 605 3.42 -2.92 -25.62
N ARG A 606 3.57 -2.84 -24.30
CA ARG A 606 3.18 -3.91 -23.36
C ARG A 606 1.65 -3.99 -23.19
N ARG A 607 0.96 -2.85 -23.07
CA ARG A 607 -0.51 -2.79 -22.87
C ARG A 607 -1.31 -3.26 -24.08
N GLU A 608 -0.75 -3.17 -25.28
CA GLU A 608 -1.31 -3.75 -26.51
C GLU A 608 -1.09 -5.27 -26.63
N ARG A 609 -0.18 -5.87 -25.84
CA ARG A 609 0.05 -7.34 -25.78
C ARG A 609 -0.72 -8.06 -24.67
N ARG A 610 -1.12 -7.37 -23.59
CA ARG A 610 -2.02 -7.90 -22.54
C ARG A 610 -3.46 -7.41 -22.75
N ARG A 611 -4.09 -7.82 -23.86
CA ARG A 611 -5.56 -7.87 -24.01
C ARG A 611 -5.96 -9.35 -24.16
N PRO A 612 -6.88 -9.89 -23.36
CA PRO A 612 -7.38 -11.24 -23.58
C PRO A 612 -8.15 -11.30 -24.91
N ARG A 613 -7.94 -12.36 -25.70
CA ARG A 613 -8.92 -12.78 -26.70
C ARG A 613 -10.14 -13.25 -25.92
N GLN A 614 -11.27 -12.54 -26.02
CA GLN A 614 -12.55 -13.13 -25.65
C GLN A 614 -12.77 -14.34 -26.56
N LYS A 615 -12.92 -15.54 -25.96
CA LYS A 615 -13.43 -16.70 -26.68
C LYS A 615 -14.82 -16.37 -27.21
N ARG A 616 -15.12 -16.84 -28.42
CA ARG A 616 -16.42 -16.84 -29.06
C ARG A 616 -16.48 -18.05 -29.99
#